data_AF-A0A3N0DZ07-F1
#
_entry.id   AF-A0A3N0DZ07-F1
#
_cell.length_a   1.000
_cell.length_b   1.000
_cell.length_c   1.000
_cell.angle_alpha   90.00
_cell.angle_beta   90.00
_cell.angle_gamma   90.00
#
_symmetry.space_group_name_H-M   'P 1'
#
loop_
_entity.id
_entity.type
_entity.pdbx_description
1 polymer ?
#
loop_
_entity_poly.entity_id
_entity_poly.type
_entity_poly.pdbx_seq_one_letter_code
_entity_poly.pdbx_strand_id
1 'polypeptide(L)'
;MYAALDGEREQRGLGWYELADQLWEQSEALNADRPEDHPLCGGAVPRFGDRGDISCQYAMFMLRWMGSAPEEFLSGPVVDVGPVALPEAGPEHRLRWNLDEVHAELNDRRTELGLTWATLAEEIGCTPARLTNLKTARTADMDLVMRVTQWLGRPAAAFIHPAAW
;
A
#
# COMPACT_ATOMS: atom_id res chain seq x y z
N MET A 1 4.81 -8.25 6.93
CA MET A 1 5.49 -7.68 5.75
C MET A 1 7.00 -7.53 5.95
N TYR A 2 7.48 -6.73 6.91
CA TYR A 2 8.92 -6.47 7.09
C TYR A 2 9.80 -7.73 7.14
N ALA A 3 9.42 -8.73 7.96
CA ALA A 3 10.18 -9.98 8.07
C ALA A 3 10.26 -10.77 6.74
N ALA A 4 9.24 -10.68 5.88
CA ALA A 4 9.27 -11.32 4.56
C ALA A 4 10.24 -10.57 3.63
N LEU A 5 10.18 -9.24 3.61
CA LEU A 5 11.13 -8.39 2.87
C LEU A 5 12.57 -8.67 3.31
N ASP A 6 12.80 -8.74 4.62
CA ASP A 6 14.12 -8.98 5.20
C ASP A 6 14.62 -10.39 4.85
N GLY A 7 13.78 -11.41 4.98
CA GLY A 7 14.13 -12.78 4.61
C GLY A 7 14.44 -12.93 3.13
N GLU A 8 13.73 -12.22 2.24
CA GLU A 8 14.00 -12.26 0.81
C GLU A 8 15.24 -11.44 0.43
N ARG A 9 15.47 -10.29 1.08
CA ARG A 9 16.72 -9.52 0.97
C ARG A 9 17.93 -10.39 1.32
N GLU A 10 17.87 -11.12 2.44
CA GLU A 10 18.95 -12.01 2.88
C GLU A 10 19.17 -13.19 1.94
N GLN A 11 18.09 -13.82 1.46
CA GLN A 11 18.18 -14.91 0.48
C GLN A 11 18.84 -14.47 -0.82
N ARG A 12 18.62 -13.22 -1.23
CA ARG A 12 19.26 -12.63 -2.42
C ARG A 12 20.65 -12.04 -2.12
N GLY A 13 21.13 -12.11 -0.88
CA GLY A 13 22.46 -11.66 -0.48
C GLY A 13 22.64 -10.14 -0.49
N LEU A 14 21.55 -9.36 -0.37
CA LEU A 14 21.57 -7.91 -0.53
C LEU A 14 21.78 -7.18 0.80
N GLY A 15 22.59 -6.13 0.80
CA GLY A 15 22.58 -5.10 1.83
C GLY A 15 21.36 -4.18 1.74
N TRP A 16 21.13 -3.36 2.78
CA TRP A 16 19.99 -2.44 2.81
C TRP A 16 20.04 -1.33 1.75
N TYR A 17 21.24 -0.87 1.38
CA TYR A 17 21.42 0.11 0.30
C TYR A 17 21.14 -0.51 -1.07
N GLU A 18 21.68 -1.71 -1.33
CA GLU A 18 21.43 -2.45 -2.58
C GLU A 18 19.94 -2.80 -2.74
N LEU A 19 19.25 -3.16 -1.65
CA LEU A 19 17.81 -3.33 -1.68
C LEU A 19 17.11 -2.02 -2.06
N ALA A 20 17.49 -0.89 -1.45
CA ALA A 20 16.84 0.38 -1.75
C ALA A 20 17.05 0.82 -3.21
N ASP A 21 18.23 0.55 -3.79
CA ASP A 21 18.49 0.76 -5.21
C ASP A 21 17.58 -0.13 -6.06
N GLN A 22 17.49 -1.44 -5.78
CA GLN A 22 16.59 -2.33 -6.51
C GLN A 22 15.12 -1.92 -6.38
N LEU A 23 14.68 -1.50 -5.20
CA LEU A 23 13.31 -1.01 -5.00
C LEU A 23 13.02 0.18 -5.91
N TRP A 24 13.98 1.11 -6.01
CA TRP A 24 13.88 2.30 -6.86
C TRP A 24 13.93 1.96 -8.36
N GLU A 25 14.83 1.07 -8.78
CA GLU A 25 15.08 0.70 -10.18
C GLU A 25 13.93 -0.07 -10.85
N GLN A 26 12.95 -0.59 -10.07
CA GLN A 26 11.70 -1.12 -10.62
C GLN A 26 10.95 -0.14 -11.55
N SER A 27 11.26 1.15 -11.46
CA SER A 27 10.67 2.21 -12.29
C SER A 27 11.74 3.06 -12.98
N GLU A 28 12.82 2.43 -13.47
CA GLU A 28 13.98 3.13 -14.04
C GLU A 28 13.64 4.15 -15.12
N ALA A 29 12.72 3.84 -16.04
CA ALA A 29 12.34 4.76 -17.11
C ALA A 29 11.58 5.97 -16.54
N LEU A 30 10.67 5.73 -15.59
CA LEU A 30 9.97 6.81 -14.90
C LEU A 30 10.92 7.69 -14.07
N ASN A 31 11.92 7.08 -13.43
CA ASN A 31 12.91 7.81 -12.65
C ASN A 31 13.76 8.72 -13.53
N ALA A 32 14.06 8.30 -14.77
CA ALA A 32 14.75 9.12 -15.76
C ALA A 32 13.89 10.30 -16.24
N ASP A 33 12.59 10.07 -16.44
CA ASP A 33 11.63 11.11 -16.84
C ASP A 33 11.28 12.10 -15.70
N ARG A 34 11.57 11.74 -14.44
CA ARG A 34 11.27 12.52 -13.24
C ARG A 34 12.51 12.69 -12.34
N PRO A 35 13.54 13.41 -12.80
CA PRO A 35 14.81 13.55 -12.09
C PRO A 35 14.70 14.27 -10.74
N GLU A 36 13.61 15.01 -10.51
CA GLU A 36 13.30 15.63 -9.22
C GLU A 36 12.82 14.65 -8.14
N ASP A 37 12.36 13.45 -8.51
CA ASP A 37 11.95 12.44 -7.53
C ASP A 37 13.20 11.82 -6.87
N HIS A 38 13.14 11.60 -5.55
CA HIS A 38 14.29 11.12 -4.79
C HIS A 38 14.26 9.60 -4.58
N PRO A 39 15.43 8.92 -4.71
CA PRO A 39 15.56 7.51 -4.39
C PRO A 39 15.19 7.18 -2.94
N LEU A 40 14.80 5.92 -2.73
CA LEU A 40 14.63 5.37 -1.40
C LEU A 40 15.98 5.38 -0.66
N CYS A 41 16.01 5.98 0.53
CA CYS A 41 17.21 5.94 1.34
C CYS A 41 17.38 4.54 1.96
N GLY A 42 18.52 3.87 1.71
CA GLY A 42 18.84 2.57 2.29
C GLY A 42 18.75 2.52 3.83
N GLY A 43 19.07 3.62 4.51
CA GLY A 43 18.90 3.73 5.96
C GLY A 43 17.44 3.90 6.43
N ALA A 44 16.51 4.23 5.54
CA ALA A 44 15.08 4.37 5.87
C ALA A 44 14.34 3.02 5.83
N VAL A 45 14.74 2.10 4.94
CA VAL A 45 14.12 0.78 4.78
C VAL A 45 14.08 -0.05 6.08
N PRO A 46 15.18 -0.24 6.82
CA PRO A 46 15.15 -1.02 8.06
C PRO A 46 14.28 -0.36 9.15
N ARG A 47 14.13 0.97 9.13
CA ARG A 47 13.33 1.71 10.14
C ARG A 47 11.83 1.46 10.03
N PHE A 48 11.35 0.89 8.92
CA PHE A 48 9.95 0.48 8.82
C PHE A 48 9.62 -0.68 9.75
N GLY A 49 10.59 -1.54 10.07
CA GLY A 49 10.43 -2.61 11.06
C GLY A 49 10.22 -2.06 12.48
N ASP A 50 10.95 -1.00 12.84
CA ASP A 50 10.89 -0.41 14.19
C ASP A 50 9.61 0.39 14.45
N ARG A 51 9.08 1.06 13.42
CA ARG A 51 7.93 1.97 13.55
C ARG A 51 6.58 1.25 13.58
N GLY A 52 6.51 0.03 13.07
CA GLY A 52 5.27 -0.75 13.01
C GLY A 52 4.21 -0.23 12.03
N ASP A 53 4.48 0.88 11.33
CA ASP A 53 3.60 1.44 10.30
C ASP A 53 4.42 1.95 9.11
N ILE A 54 3.87 1.73 7.91
CA ILE A 54 4.44 2.14 6.64
C ILE A 54 3.32 2.74 5.80
N SER A 55 3.65 3.83 5.10
CA SER A 55 2.73 4.42 4.14
C SER A 55 2.41 3.42 3.03
N CYS A 56 1.15 3.37 2.60
CA CYS A 56 0.68 2.47 1.56
C CYS A 56 1.43 2.66 0.23
N GLN A 57 1.89 3.88 -0.08
CA GLN A 57 2.67 4.16 -1.29
C GLN A 57 4.10 3.60 -1.19
N TYR A 58 4.74 3.65 -0.02
CA TYR A 58 6.05 3.04 0.19
C TYR A 58 5.98 1.52 0.21
N ALA A 59 4.92 0.95 0.79
CA ALA A 59 4.69 -0.49 0.78
C ALA A 59 4.61 -1.06 -0.65
N MET A 60 4.12 -0.29 -1.63
CA MET A 60 4.03 -0.74 -3.03
C MET A 60 5.38 -1.08 -3.66
N PHE A 61 6.45 -0.35 -3.33
CA PHE A 61 7.78 -0.69 -3.85
C PHE A 61 8.22 -2.07 -3.35
N MET A 62 8.00 -2.36 -2.06
CA MET A 62 8.40 -3.62 -1.43
C MET A 62 7.53 -4.77 -1.94
N LEU A 63 6.22 -4.59 -1.95
CA LEU A 63 5.27 -5.63 -2.36
C LEU A 63 5.45 -6.01 -3.83
N ARG A 64 5.69 -5.03 -4.71
CA ARG A 64 6.04 -5.29 -6.11
C ARG A 64 7.35 -6.09 -6.23
N TRP A 65 8.37 -5.73 -5.46
CA TRP A 65 9.69 -6.38 -5.52
C TRP A 65 9.66 -7.83 -5.02
N MET A 66 8.87 -8.10 -3.97
CA MET A 66 8.63 -9.44 -3.44
C MET A 66 7.66 -10.26 -4.32
N GLY A 67 6.91 -9.60 -5.20
CA GLY A 67 5.82 -10.24 -5.95
C GLY A 67 4.65 -10.69 -5.08
N SER A 68 4.45 -10.05 -3.92
CA SER A 68 3.44 -10.44 -2.93
C SER A 68 2.25 -9.48 -2.95
N ALA A 69 1.07 -10.03 -2.67
CA ALA A 69 -0.13 -9.24 -2.44
C ALA A 69 -0.13 -8.61 -1.03
N PRO A 70 -0.71 -7.40 -0.85
CA PRO A 70 -0.96 -6.83 0.46
C PRO A 70 -1.66 -7.76 1.45
N GLU A 71 -2.63 -8.54 0.96
CA GLU A 71 -3.50 -9.43 1.72
C GLU A 71 -2.74 -10.57 2.39
N GLU A 72 -1.58 -10.97 1.87
CA GLU A 72 -0.72 -12.00 2.48
C GLU A 72 -0.16 -11.58 3.85
N PHE A 73 -0.25 -10.29 4.18
CA PHE A 73 0.28 -9.73 5.42
C PHE A 73 -0.81 -9.28 6.41
N LEU A 74 -2.08 -9.63 6.15
CA LEU A 74 -3.18 -9.37 7.07
C LEU A 74 -2.99 -10.10 8.40
N SER A 75 -3.49 -9.50 9.47
CA SER A 75 -3.56 -10.13 10.79
C SER A 75 -4.98 -10.08 11.34
N GLY A 76 -5.35 -11.09 12.12
CA GLY A 76 -6.71 -11.25 12.63
C GLY A 76 -7.66 -11.91 11.61
N PRO A 77 -8.99 -11.70 11.76
CA PRO A 77 -9.98 -12.23 10.82
C PRO A 77 -9.77 -11.69 9.41
N VAL A 78 -9.77 -12.59 8.41
CA VAL A 78 -9.59 -12.25 6.99
C VAL A 78 -10.86 -12.60 6.22
N VAL A 79 -11.30 -11.67 5.38
CA VAL A 79 -12.39 -11.87 4.43
C VAL A 79 -11.79 -12.38 3.12
N ASP A 80 -12.39 -13.43 2.53
CA ASP A 80 -12.04 -13.86 1.18
C ASP A 80 -12.55 -12.81 0.18
N VAL A 81 -11.60 -12.13 -0.46
CA VAL A 81 -11.83 -11.05 -1.43
C VAL A 81 -11.53 -11.48 -2.87
N GLY A 82 -11.33 -12.79 -3.11
CA GLY A 82 -11.00 -13.32 -4.43
C GLY A 82 -9.53 -13.09 -4.81
N PRO A 83 -9.22 -12.94 -6.13
CA PRO A 83 -7.85 -12.73 -6.59
C PRO A 83 -7.22 -11.43 -6.07
N VAL A 84 -6.02 -11.52 -5.51
CA VAL A 84 -5.32 -10.41 -4.83
C VAL A 84 -4.02 -9.97 -5.51
N ALA A 85 -3.68 -10.56 -6.66
CA ALA A 85 -2.43 -10.26 -7.35
C ALA A 85 -2.34 -8.76 -7.72
N LEU A 86 -1.19 -8.14 -7.43
CA LEU A 86 -0.92 -6.78 -7.83
C LEU A 86 -0.93 -6.66 -9.37
N PRO A 87 -1.39 -5.52 -9.92
CA PRO A 87 -1.32 -5.31 -11.36
C PRO A 87 0.13 -5.25 -11.84
N GLU A 88 0.37 -5.72 -13.06
CA GLU A 88 1.67 -5.59 -13.69
C GLU A 88 2.01 -4.10 -13.93
N ALA A 89 3.25 -3.73 -13.64
CA ALA A 89 3.80 -2.41 -13.95
C ALA A 89 5.14 -2.58 -14.66
N GLY A 90 5.33 -1.81 -15.73
CA GLY A 90 6.61 -1.71 -16.45
C GLY A 90 7.58 -0.74 -15.77
N PRO A 91 8.79 -0.54 -16.35
CA PRO A 91 9.78 0.42 -15.86
C PRO A 91 9.30 1.88 -15.94
N GLU A 92 8.29 2.18 -16.76
CA GLU A 92 7.70 3.51 -16.92
C GLU A 92 6.59 3.84 -15.90
N HIS A 93 6.29 2.91 -14.98
CA HIS A 93 5.23 3.08 -13.98
C HIS A 93 5.65 2.66 -12.58
N ARG A 94 5.08 3.33 -11.57
CA ARG A 94 5.04 2.89 -10.17
C ARG A 94 3.63 2.46 -9.81
N LEU A 95 3.49 1.48 -8.93
CA LEU A 95 2.19 1.14 -8.36
C LEU A 95 1.75 2.22 -7.37
N ARG A 96 0.50 2.65 -7.49
CA ARG A 96 -0.13 3.68 -6.66
C ARG A 96 -1.49 3.24 -6.18
N TRP A 97 -1.79 3.58 -4.92
CA TRP A 97 -3.14 3.53 -4.39
C TRP A 97 -3.98 4.70 -4.89
N ASN A 98 -5.18 4.41 -5.38
CA ASN A 98 -6.23 5.38 -5.65
C ASN A 98 -7.09 5.59 -4.38
N LEU A 99 -6.60 6.44 -3.46
CA LEU A 99 -7.28 6.67 -2.18
C LEU A 99 -8.62 7.41 -2.31
N ASP A 100 -8.80 8.19 -3.39
CA ASP A 100 -10.09 8.81 -3.70
C ASP A 100 -11.14 7.76 -4.06
N GLU A 101 -10.76 6.75 -4.85
CA GLU A 101 -11.64 5.63 -5.20
C GLU A 101 -11.94 4.73 -3.99
N VAL A 102 -10.95 4.46 -3.14
CA VAL A 102 -11.19 3.79 -1.84
C VAL A 102 -12.22 4.57 -1.02
N HIS A 103 -12.08 5.89 -0.93
CA HIS A 103 -13.04 6.75 -0.23
C HIS A 103 -14.43 6.71 -0.88
N ALA A 104 -14.51 6.77 -2.21
CA ALA A 104 -15.77 6.76 -2.94
C ALA A 104 -16.55 5.46 -2.66
N GLU A 105 -15.92 4.30 -2.85
CA GLU A 105 -16.56 3.01 -2.57
C GLU A 105 -16.92 2.86 -1.09
N LEU A 106 -16.06 3.33 -0.18
CA LEU A 106 -16.35 3.36 1.25
C LEU A 106 -17.57 4.21 1.59
N ASN A 107 -17.69 5.39 0.97
CA ASN A 107 -18.82 6.28 1.18
C ASN A 107 -20.12 5.69 0.64
N ASP A 108 -20.08 5.05 -0.53
CA ASP A 108 -21.26 4.43 -1.14
C ASP A 108 -21.74 3.29 -0.26
N ARG A 109 -20.84 2.38 0.13
CA ARG A 109 -21.17 1.25 1.00
C ARG A 109 -21.66 1.69 2.38
N ARG A 110 -21.03 2.70 2.98
CA ARG A 110 -21.48 3.32 4.23
C ARG A 110 -22.92 3.84 4.10
N THR A 111 -23.23 4.51 2.99
CA THR A 111 -24.54 5.12 2.74
C THR A 111 -25.62 4.05 2.52
N GLU A 112 -25.31 2.98 1.78
CA GLU A 112 -26.20 1.83 1.61
C GLU A 112 -26.57 1.17 2.94
N LEU A 113 -25.61 1.07 3.86
CA LEU A 113 -25.80 0.49 5.19
C LEU A 113 -26.42 1.48 6.19
N GLY A 114 -26.68 2.73 5.79
CA GLY A 114 -27.24 3.76 6.67
C GLY A 114 -26.31 4.17 7.82
N LEU A 115 -25.00 3.92 7.70
CA LEU A 115 -24.03 4.18 8.76
C LEU A 115 -23.60 5.66 8.78
N THR A 116 -23.33 6.19 9.97
CA THR A 116 -22.60 7.45 10.10
C THR A 116 -21.10 7.22 9.96
N TRP A 117 -20.33 8.27 9.67
CA TRP A 117 -18.86 8.17 9.70
C TRP A 117 -18.31 7.80 11.08
N ALA A 118 -19.00 8.19 12.17
CA ALA A 118 -18.60 7.82 13.52
C ALA A 118 -18.75 6.31 13.74
N THR A 119 -19.91 5.76 13.41
CA THR A 119 -20.19 4.32 13.53
C THR A 119 -19.22 3.49 12.69
N LEU A 120 -19.00 3.88 11.43
CA LEU A 120 -18.06 3.17 10.56
C LEU A 120 -16.61 3.24 11.10
N ALA A 121 -16.20 4.39 11.63
CA ALA A 121 -14.86 4.53 12.20
C ALA A 121 -14.67 3.65 13.43
N GLU A 122 -15.71 3.47 14.25
CA GLU A 122 -15.70 2.52 15.37
C GLU A 122 -15.56 1.07 14.88
N GLU A 123 -16.32 0.67 13.84
CA GLU A 123 -16.21 -0.68 13.25
C GLU A 123 -14.82 -0.96 12.68
N ILE A 124 -14.24 0.00 11.97
CA ILE A 124 -12.90 -0.14 11.37
C ILE A 124 -11.81 -0.01 12.43
N GLY A 125 -12.06 0.67 13.55
CA GLY A 125 -11.07 0.93 14.61
C GLY A 125 -10.16 2.12 14.29
N CYS A 126 -10.73 3.25 13.85
CA CYS A 126 -9.99 4.47 13.55
C CYS A 126 -10.82 5.73 13.90
N THR A 127 -10.37 6.91 13.49
CA THR A 127 -11.15 8.15 13.66
C THR A 127 -11.93 8.48 12.38
N PRO A 128 -13.10 9.15 12.47
CA PRO A 128 -13.87 9.54 11.28
C PRO A 128 -13.07 10.41 10.29
N ALA A 129 -12.17 11.24 10.82
CA ALA A 129 -11.28 12.07 10.00
C ALA A 129 -10.33 11.22 9.15
N ARG A 130 -9.81 10.10 9.66
CA ARG A 130 -8.94 9.20 8.89
C ARG A 130 -9.66 8.59 7.69
N LEU A 131 -10.96 8.30 7.81
CA LEU A 131 -11.77 7.79 6.69
C LEU A 131 -12.11 8.89 5.68
N THR A 132 -12.62 10.02 6.14
CA THR A 132 -13.07 11.13 5.28
C THR A 132 -11.92 11.82 4.55
N ASN A 133 -10.72 11.86 5.15
CA ASN A 133 -9.54 12.46 4.52
C ASN A 133 -8.95 11.61 3.38
N LEU A 134 -9.32 10.33 3.25
CA LEU A 134 -8.84 9.48 2.16
C LEU A 134 -9.14 10.10 0.78
N LYS A 135 -10.27 10.81 0.67
CA LYS A 135 -10.69 11.56 -0.53
C LYS A 135 -9.60 12.44 -1.14
N THR A 136 -8.78 13.07 -0.30
CA THR A 136 -7.76 14.04 -0.74
C THR A 136 -6.35 13.64 -0.31
N ALA A 137 -6.19 12.48 0.33
CA ALA A 137 -4.91 12.03 0.83
C ALA A 137 -4.00 11.60 -0.31
N ARG A 138 -2.74 12.01 -0.26
CA ARG A 138 -1.69 11.48 -1.15
C ARG A 138 -1.14 10.14 -0.66
N THR A 139 -1.21 9.92 0.65
CA THR A 139 -0.76 8.70 1.31
C THR A 139 -1.66 8.41 2.51
N ALA A 140 -1.82 7.13 2.82
CA ALA A 140 -2.42 6.64 4.04
C ALA A 140 -1.52 5.57 4.65
N ASP A 141 -1.80 5.20 5.90
CA ASP A 141 -1.13 4.10 6.57
C ASP A 141 -1.62 2.78 5.97
N MET A 142 -0.69 1.86 5.67
CA MET A 142 -1.03 0.61 4.99
C MET A 142 -2.06 -0.21 5.78
N ASP A 143 -1.92 -0.25 7.11
CA ASP A 143 -2.86 -0.95 7.99
C ASP A 143 -4.30 -0.39 7.88
N LEU A 144 -4.45 0.93 7.77
CA LEU A 144 -5.77 1.54 7.62
C LEU A 144 -6.43 1.13 6.29
N VAL A 145 -5.70 1.26 5.17
CA VAL A 145 -6.27 0.93 3.85
C VAL A 145 -6.59 -0.55 3.76
N MET A 146 -5.77 -1.43 4.35
CA MET A 146 -6.07 -2.85 4.39
C MET A 146 -7.35 -3.16 5.19
N ARG A 147 -7.55 -2.55 6.37
CA ARG A 147 -8.80 -2.71 7.12
C ARG A 147 -10.01 -2.20 6.34
N VAL A 148 -9.88 -1.08 5.62
CA VAL A 148 -10.94 -0.54 4.76
C VAL A 148 -11.28 -1.52 3.63
N THR A 149 -10.28 -2.05 2.90
CA THR A 149 -10.52 -3.00 1.80
C THR A 149 -11.13 -4.33 2.29
N GLN A 150 -10.71 -4.81 3.47
CA GLN A 150 -11.31 -5.97 4.13
C GLN A 150 -12.77 -5.72 4.53
N TRP A 151 -13.08 -4.55 5.09
CA TRP A 151 -14.46 -4.17 5.42
C TRP A 151 -15.34 -4.05 4.16
N LEU A 152 -14.77 -3.56 3.05
CA LEU A 152 -15.44 -3.50 1.75
C LEU A 152 -15.63 -4.87 1.08
N GLY A 153 -14.90 -5.90 1.53
CA GLY A 153 -14.86 -7.20 0.86
C GLY A 153 -14.26 -7.12 -0.54
N ARG A 154 -13.30 -6.22 -0.76
CA ARG A 154 -12.66 -5.96 -2.05
C ARG A 154 -11.15 -6.18 -1.95
N PRO A 155 -10.50 -6.74 -2.98
CA PRO A 155 -9.06 -6.88 -2.98
C PRO A 155 -8.40 -5.49 -3.11
N ALA A 156 -7.28 -5.28 -2.44
CA ALA A 156 -6.43 -4.10 -2.53
C ALA A 156 -6.04 -3.80 -3.97
N ALA A 157 -5.79 -4.86 -4.77
CA ALA A 157 -5.48 -4.75 -6.20
C ALA A 157 -6.55 -4.00 -7.01
N ALA A 158 -7.81 -3.96 -6.55
CA ALA A 158 -8.87 -3.19 -7.21
C ALA A 158 -8.64 -1.67 -7.13
N PHE A 159 -7.85 -1.20 -6.16
CA PHE A 159 -7.57 0.22 -5.93
C PHE A 159 -6.11 0.58 -6.21
N ILE A 160 -5.32 -0.36 -6.71
CA ILE A 160 -3.92 -0.15 -7.04
C ILE A 160 -3.81 -0.12 -8.56
N HIS A 161 -3.10 0.87 -9.09
CA HIS A 161 -2.86 0.98 -10.52
C HIS A 161 -1.43 1.42 -10.83
N PRO A 162 -0.88 1.04 -11.98
CA PRO A 162 0.33 1.65 -12.52
C PRO A 162 0.09 3.15 -12.78
N ALA A 163 1.05 3.99 -12.40
CA ALA A 163 1.01 5.43 -12.60
C ALA A 163 2.39 5.99 -12.94
N ALA A 164 2.41 7.04 -13.76
CA ALA A 164 3.61 7.77 -14.14
C ALA A 164 3.88 9.01 -13.25
N TRP A 165 3.43 8.98 -11.99
CA TRP A 165 3.56 10.07 -11.01
C TRP A 165 3.88 9.57 -9.60
#